data_AF-A0A183AUE1-F1
#
_entry.id   AF-A0A183AUE1-F1
#
_cell.length_a   1.000
_cell.length_b   1.000
_cell.length_c   1.000
_cell.angle_alpha   90.00
_cell.angle_beta   90.00
_cell.angle_gamma   90.00
#
_symmetry.space_group_name_H-M   'P 1'
#
loop_
_entity.id
_entity.type
_entity.pdbx_description
1 polymer ?
#
loop_
_entity_poly.entity_id
_entity_poly.type
_entity_poly.pdbx_seq_one_letter_code
_entity_poly.pdbx_strand_id
1 'polypeptide(L)'
;MSSLEALRNTDGVIFSLTDADQAVSLLVSLGDGHFGYGLRNGTIGVYNRYNRLWRIKSKPIPVCFASYDINQDGHQELICGWDNGKISIHITQIMFRPIQFSQYKM
;
A
#
# COMPACT_ATOMS: atom_id res chain seq x y z
N MET A 1 -7.50 -18.87 -8.77
CA MET A 1 -7.65 -17.41 -8.66
C MET A 1 -7.72 -17.06 -7.19
N SER A 2 -6.96 -16.07 -6.75
CA SER A 2 -6.95 -15.60 -5.36
C SER A 2 -7.48 -14.17 -5.32
N SER A 3 -8.59 -13.95 -4.61
CA SER A 3 -9.24 -12.64 -4.44
C SER A 3 -8.99 -12.08 -3.04
N LEU A 4 -8.98 -10.75 -2.90
CA LEU A 4 -9.09 -10.07 -1.61
C LEU A 4 -10.53 -9.63 -1.38
N GLU A 5 -11.12 -10.01 -0.25
CA GLU A 5 -12.51 -9.74 0.06
C GLU A 5 -12.64 -8.82 1.26
N ALA A 6 -13.43 -7.75 1.11
CA ALA A 6 -13.86 -6.90 2.20
C ALA A 6 -15.22 -7.40 2.71
N LEU A 7 -15.29 -7.73 4.00
CA LEU A 7 -16.48 -8.27 4.66
C LEU A 7 -17.09 -7.23 5.61
N ARG A 8 -18.42 -7.08 5.60
CA ARG A 8 -19.16 -6.41 6.70
C ARG A 8 -19.78 -7.47 7.57
N ASN A 9 -19.72 -7.27 8.89
CA ASN A 9 -20.16 -8.24 9.90
C ASN A 9 -21.60 -8.77 9.67
N THR A 10 -22.47 -8.04 8.96
CA THR A 10 -23.86 -8.43 8.68
C THR A 10 -24.19 -8.71 7.22
N ASP A 11 -23.41 -8.23 6.25
CA ASP A 11 -23.84 -8.10 4.85
C ASP A 11 -23.03 -8.99 3.88
N GLY A 12 -22.18 -9.87 4.40
CA GLY A 12 -21.33 -10.74 3.58
C GLY A 12 -20.19 -9.99 2.88
N VAL A 13 -19.75 -10.49 1.72
CA VAL A 13 -18.71 -9.86 0.88
C VAL A 13 -19.26 -8.57 0.28
N ILE A 14 -18.74 -7.45 0.75
CA ILE A 14 -19.07 -6.11 0.23
C ILE A 14 -18.37 -5.89 -1.10
N PHE A 15 -17.14 -6.40 -1.22
CA PHE A 15 -16.29 -6.14 -2.38
C PHE A 15 -15.18 -7.18 -2.50
N SER A 16 -14.91 -7.61 -3.73
CA SER A 16 -13.81 -8.51 -4.06
C SER A 16 -12.85 -7.85 -5.05
N LEU A 17 -11.58 -7.76 -4.70
CA LEU A 17 -10.50 -7.39 -5.61
C LEU A 17 -9.94 -8.67 -6.24
N THR A 18 -10.29 -8.91 -7.51
CA THR A 18 -9.84 -10.05 -8.32
C THR A 18 -8.55 -9.78 -9.09
N ASP A 19 -8.04 -8.55 -9.00
CA ASP A 19 -6.94 -8.01 -9.80
C ASP A 19 -5.53 -8.46 -9.34
N ALA A 20 -5.47 -9.45 -8.45
CA ALA A 20 -4.23 -9.96 -7.92
C ALA A 20 -3.75 -11.15 -8.76
N ASP A 21 -2.66 -10.96 -9.51
CA ASP A 21 -1.96 -12.01 -10.26
C ASP A 21 -1.53 -13.20 -9.36
N GLN A 22 -1.50 -12.99 -8.04
CA GLN A 22 -1.12 -13.99 -7.05
C GLN A 22 -1.82 -13.74 -5.71
N ALA A 23 -1.70 -14.71 -4.79
CA ALA A 23 -2.32 -14.62 -3.48
C ALA A 23 -1.78 -13.44 -2.65
N VAL A 24 -2.71 -12.73 -2.00
CA VAL A 24 -2.38 -11.74 -0.97
C VAL A 24 -1.79 -12.47 0.23
N SER A 25 -0.60 -12.03 0.64
CA SER A 25 0.12 -12.57 1.81
C SER A 25 0.11 -11.62 3.00
N LEU A 26 -0.07 -10.32 2.78
CA LEU A 26 0.06 -9.30 3.82
C LEU A 26 -0.99 -8.21 3.65
N LEU A 27 -1.50 -7.72 4.77
CA LEU A 27 -2.42 -6.58 4.86
C LEU A 27 -2.09 -5.72 6.07
N VAL A 28 -2.23 -4.41 5.92
CA VAL A 28 -2.13 -3.45 7.03
C VAL A 28 -3.09 -2.28 6.81
N SER A 29 -3.75 -1.84 7.87
CA SER A 29 -4.56 -0.61 7.85
C SER A 29 -3.65 0.61 7.84
N LEU A 30 -3.96 1.60 7.01
CA LEU A 30 -3.25 2.89 6.96
C LEU A 30 -4.15 4.06 7.41
N GLY A 31 -5.36 3.77 7.91
CA GLY A 31 -6.34 4.76 8.32
C GLY A 31 -7.18 5.33 7.16
N ASP A 32 -8.33 5.93 7.47
CA ASP A 32 -9.21 6.63 6.51
C ASP A 32 -9.64 5.80 5.28
N GLY A 33 -9.76 4.48 5.46
CA GLY A 33 -10.10 3.54 4.38
C GLY A 33 -8.91 3.19 3.47
N HIS A 34 -7.70 3.63 3.80
CA HIS A 34 -6.47 3.19 3.15
C HIS A 34 -5.98 1.88 3.76
N PHE A 35 -5.47 1.00 2.91
CA PHE A 35 -4.79 -0.21 3.36
C PHE A 35 -3.67 -0.60 2.41
N GLY A 36 -2.57 -1.08 2.99
CA GLY A 36 -1.47 -1.68 2.28
C GLY A 36 -1.74 -3.15 2.01
N TYR A 37 -1.37 -3.65 0.84
CA TYR A 37 -1.42 -5.07 0.49
C TYR A 37 -0.08 -5.55 -0.06
N GLY A 38 0.21 -6.82 0.18
CA GLY A 38 1.41 -7.50 -0.30
C GLY A 38 1.04 -8.83 -0.94
N LEU A 39 1.67 -9.15 -2.07
CA LEU A 39 1.52 -10.39 -2.81
C LEU A 39 2.80 -11.22 -2.71
N ARG A 40 2.67 -12.55 -2.83
CA ARG A 40 3.81 -13.48 -2.81
C ARG A 40 4.83 -13.29 -3.95
N ASN A 41 4.50 -12.52 -4.99
CA ASN A 41 5.37 -12.28 -6.15
C ASN A 41 6.24 -11.03 -6.00
N GLY A 42 6.34 -10.48 -4.78
CA GLY A 42 7.11 -9.26 -4.50
C GLY A 42 6.35 -7.97 -4.84
N THR A 43 5.04 -8.04 -5.13
CA THR A 43 4.22 -6.84 -5.34
C THR A 43 3.71 -6.32 -4.01
N ILE A 44 3.84 -5.02 -3.78
CA ILE A 44 3.16 -4.30 -2.71
C ILE A 44 2.42 -3.10 -3.28
N GLY A 45 1.40 -2.63 -2.59
CA GLY A 45 0.68 -1.43 -3.00
C GLY A 45 -0.28 -0.92 -1.94
N VAL A 46 -0.96 0.17 -2.27
CA VAL A 46 -1.96 0.78 -1.40
C VAL A 46 -3.27 0.95 -2.17
N TYR A 47 -4.35 0.62 -1.49
CA TYR A 47 -5.71 0.96 -1.90
C TYR A 47 -6.26 2.05 -0.99
N ASN A 48 -7.16 2.87 -1.53
CA ASN A 48 -8.14 3.63 -0.76
C ASN A 48 -9.53 3.08 -1.11
N ARG A 49 -10.12 2.35 -0.17
CA ARG A 49 -11.37 1.60 -0.37
C ARG A 49 -11.26 0.69 -1.60
N TYR A 50 -11.86 1.10 -2.71
CA TYR A 50 -11.94 0.33 -3.95
C TYR A 50 -10.89 0.77 -5.00
N ASN A 51 -10.22 1.89 -4.78
CA ASN A 51 -9.30 2.49 -5.73
C ASN A 51 -7.85 2.13 -5.40
N ARG A 52 -7.14 1.48 -6.33
CA ARG A 52 -5.70 1.22 -6.20
C ARG A 52 -4.95 2.53 -6.43
N LEU A 53 -4.33 3.09 -5.39
CA LEU A 53 -3.57 4.34 -5.50
C LEU A 53 -2.26 4.10 -6.23
N TRP A 54 -1.52 3.07 -5.82
CA TRP A 54 -0.26 2.69 -6.43
C TRP A 54 0.10 1.23 -6.16
N ARG A 55 1.05 0.72 -6.95
CA ARG A 55 1.67 -0.58 -6.75
C ARG A 55 3.12 -0.56 -7.23
N ILE A 56 3.98 -1.31 -6.56
CA ILE A 56 5.34 -1.57 -7.01
C ILE A 56 5.60 -3.08 -6.96
N LYS A 57 6.47 -3.55 -7.84
CA LYS A 57 6.92 -4.94 -7.88
C LYS A 57 8.43 -5.00 -7.71
N SER A 58 8.89 -5.79 -6.76
CA SER A 58 10.30 -5.98 -6.45
C SER A 58 10.69 -7.46 -6.57
N LYS A 59 11.98 -7.75 -6.66
CA LYS A 59 12.48 -9.15 -6.62
C LYS A 59 12.38 -9.78 -5.23
N PRO A 60 12.79 -9.10 -4.13
CA PRO A 60 12.58 -9.60 -2.77
C PRO A 60 11.08 -9.74 -2.47
N ILE A 61 10.73 -10.71 -1.63
CA ILE A 61 9.33 -10.95 -1.22
C ILE A 61 9.07 -10.18 0.09
N PRO A 62 7.92 -9.48 0.21
CA PRO A 62 7.57 -8.81 1.46
C PRO A 62 7.21 -9.86 2.53
N VAL A 63 7.74 -9.70 3.74
CA VAL A 63 7.60 -10.66 4.87
C VAL A 63 6.75 -10.06 5.98
N CYS A 64 6.83 -8.76 6.23
CA CYS A 64 6.02 -8.09 7.24
C CYS A 64 5.66 -6.66 6.82
N PHE A 65 4.51 -6.20 7.30
CA PHE A 65 4.08 -4.81 7.19
C PHE A 65 3.88 -4.19 8.57
N ALA A 66 4.11 -2.88 8.63
CA ALA A 66 3.68 -2.03 9.71
C ALA A 66 3.19 -0.69 9.15
N SER A 67 2.38 0.02 9.92
CA SER A 67 1.92 1.37 9.61
C SER A 67 2.34 2.30 10.73
N TYR A 68 2.95 3.42 10.37
CA TYR A 68 3.28 4.48 11.33
C TYR A 68 3.38 5.82 10.59
N ASP A 69 2.99 6.91 11.23
CA ASP A 69 3.22 8.28 10.73
C ASP A 69 4.64 8.72 11.13
N ILE A 70 5.59 8.38 10.27
CA ILE A 70 7.04 8.60 10.47
C ILE A 70 7.39 10.07 10.28
N ASN A 71 6.76 10.73 9.31
CA ASN A 71 7.08 12.12 8.96
C ASN A 71 6.24 13.16 9.75
N GLN A 72 5.26 12.71 10.52
CA GLN A 72 4.34 13.53 11.33
C GLN A 72 3.44 14.45 10.49
N ASP A 73 3.05 14.03 9.29
CA ASP A 73 2.13 14.76 8.43
C ASP A 73 0.65 14.42 8.67
N GLY A 74 0.37 13.48 9.59
CA GLY A 74 -0.96 13.01 9.93
C GLY A 74 -1.43 11.82 9.11
N HIS A 75 -0.64 11.34 8.15
CA HIS A 75 -0.91 10.14 7.37
C HIS A 75 0.08 9.02 7.71
N GLN A 76 -0.45 7.83 8.00
CA GLN A 76 0.38 6.66 8.25
C GLN A 76 1.12 6.27 6.96
N GLU A 77 2.42 5.96 7.02
CA GLU A 77 3.15 5.33 5.92
C GLU A 77 3.18 3.81 5.99
N LEU A 78 3.33 3.17 4.82
CA LEU A 78 3.53 1.74 4.72
C LEU A 78 5.00 1.39 4.93
N ILE A 79 5.29 0.68 6.00
CA ILE A 79 6.60 0.10 6.31
C ILE A 79 6.57 -1.37 5.85
N CYS A 80 7.57 -1.77 5.06
CA CYS A 80 7.71 -3.12 4.53
C CYS A 80 9.08 -3.71 4.90
N GLY A 81 9.08 -4.86 5.57
CA GLY A 81 10.25 -5.71 5.72
C GLY A 81 10.30 -6.76 4.61
N TRP A 82 11.45 -6.85 3.95
CA TRP A 82 11.70 -7.78 2.83
C TRP A 82 12.50 -9.01 3.30
N ASP A 83 12.37 -10.12 2.57
CA ASP A 83 13.05 -11.40 2.86
C ASP A 83 14.58 -11.32 2.81
N ASN A 84 15.13 -10.35 2.09
CA ASN A 84 16.56 -10.06 2.05
C ASN A 84 17.05 -9.15 3.19
N GLY A 85 16.21 -8.88 4.19
CA GLY A 85 16.53 -8.04 5.34
C GLY A 85 16.43 -6.53 5.08
N LYS A 86 16.07 -6.10 3.87
CA LYS A 86 15.81 -4.69 3.59
C LYS A 86 14.53 -4.24 4.30
N ILE A 87 14.51 -2.97 4.72
CA ILE A 87 13.29 -2.27 5.15
C ILE A 87 13.04 -1.13 4.16
N SER A 88 11.78 -0.96 3.70
CA SER A 88 11.37 0.18 2.88
C SER A 88 10.15 0.86 3.49
N ILE A 89 10.06 2.17 3.26
CA ILE A 89 8.96 3.03 3.73
C ILE A 89 8.35 3.68 2.49
N HIS A 90 7.03 3.67 2.39
CA HIS A 90 6.28 4.22 1.27
C HIS A 90 5.14 5.09 1.75
N ILE A 91 5.02 6.29 1.18
CA ILE A 91 3.91 7.21 1.43
C ILE A 91 2.59 6.60 1.00
N THR A 92 1.55 6.77 1.81
CA THR A 92 0.21 6.22 1.54
C THR A 92 -0.41 6.86 0.31
N GLN A 93 -0.26 8.18 0.15
CA GLN A 93 -0.68 8.90 -1.03
C GLN A 93 0.57 9.33 -1.82
N ILE A 94 0.60 9.06 -3.13
CA ILE A 94 1.56 9.74 -4.00
C ILE A 94 1.07 11.17 -4.09
N MET A 95 1.67 12.06 -3.29
CA MET A 95 1.45 13.48 -3.44
C MET A 95 2.13 13.89 -4.76
N PHE A 96 1.38 13.86 -5.87
CA PHE A 96 1.75 14.62 -7.06
C PHE A 96 1.60 16.11 -6.72
N ARG A 97 2.49 16.67 -5.90
CA ARG A 97 2.73 18.11 -5.98
C ARG A 97 3.52 18.30 -7.26
N PRO A 98 3.00 18.99 -8.29
CA PRO A 98 3.86 19.45 -9.36
C PRO A 98 4.96 20.28 -8.69
N ILE A 99 6.22 19.87 -8.89
CA ILE A 99 7.37 20.65 -8.49
C ILE A 99 7.31 21.91 -9.34
N GLN A 100 6.70 22.98 -8.82
CA GLN A 100 6.88 24.31 -9.36
C GLN A 100 8.32 24.69 -9.01
N PHE A 101 9.26 24.39 -9.90
CA PHE A 101 10.56 25.03 -9.87
C PHE A 101 10.32 26.52 -10.12
N SER A 102 10.16 27.29 -9.05
CA SER A 102 10.30 28.74 -9.11
C SER A 102 11.76 29.00 -9.48
N GLN A 103 12.02 29.29 -10.75
CA GLN A 103 13.32 29.74 -11.19
C GLN A 103 13.60 31.07 -10.50
N TYR A 104 14.51 31.06 -9.52
CA TYR A 104 15.16 32.29 -9.09
C TYR A 104 16.00 32.79 -10.26
N LYS A 105 15.50 33.84 -10.90
CA LYS A 105 16.23 34.65 -11.88
C LYS A 105 17.18 35.55 -11.07
N MET A 106 18.49 35.37 -11.24
CA MET A 106 19.47 36.41 -10.94
C MET A 106 19.42 37.49 -12.03
#